data_AF-A0A1C4J4Z1-F1
#
_entry.id   AF-A0A1C4J4Z1-F1
#
_cell.length_a   1.000
_cell.length_b   1.000
_cell.length_c   1.000
_cell.angle_alpha   90.00
_cell.angle_beta   90.00
_cell.angle_gamma   90.00
#
_symmetry.space_group_name_H-M   'P 1'
#
loop_
_entity.id
_entity.type
_entity.pdbx_description
1 polymer ?
#
loop_
_entity_poly.entity_id
_entity_poly.type
_entity_poly.pdbx_seq_one_letter_code
_entity_poly.pdbx_strand_id
1 'polypeptide(L)'
;MSLYWFGNCRTEEQRAEMERLDRAGVCLFCPDVIRSHEKQQIVRETAHWIVTPNEFPYAGARLHLLLIPKEHVTDLVELTAPARADLFEALSWVKDTHGLDHYGLGARNGDSRFTGGTIRHLHLHVLVGEGDADPDADGEFTPVRMKFSSRPPTR
;
A
#
# COMPACT_ATOMS: atom_id res chain seq x y z
N MET A 1 12.24 17.18 -3.06
CA MET A 1 10.79 17.15 -2.77
C MET A 1 10.60 16.29 -1.53
N SER A 2 9.62 16.60 -0.66
CA SER A 2 9.32 15.77 0.52
C SER A 2 8.98 14.34 0.08
N LEU A 3 9.46 13.34 0.82
CA LEU A 3 9.17 11.91 0.61
C LEU A 3 7.75 11.55 1.05
N TYR A 4 7.06 12.47 1.70
CA TYR A 4 5.76 12.27 2.31
C TYR A 4 4.76 13.35 1.90
N TRP A 5 3.48 13.07 2.10
CA TRP A 5 2.41 14.04 2.05
C TRP A 5 1.57 13.94 3.32
N PHE A 6 1.80 14.86 4.24
CA PHE A 6 1.17 14.86 5.56
C PHE A 6 -0.33 15.17 5.52
N GLY A 7 -0.86 15.70 4.41
CA GLY A 7 -2.28 16.01 4.27
C GLY A 7 -3.20 14.77 4.19
N ASN A 8 -2.64 13.58 4.00
CA ASN A 8 -3.38 12.32 3.93
C ASN A 8 -3.11 11.38 5.12
N CYS A 9 -2.42 11.84 6.18
CA CYS A 9 -2.24 11.04 7.38
C CYS A 9 -3.59 10.68 8.01
N ARG A 10 -3.66 9.54 8.69
CA ARG A 10 -4.87 9.03 9.33
C ARG A 10 -4.88 9.25 10.83
N THR A 11 -3.71 9.28 11.45
CA THR A 11 -3.53 9.47 12.90
C THR A 11 -2.40 10.48 13.17
N GLU A 12 -2.39 11.04 14.38
CA GLU A 12 -1.32 11.92 14.84
C GLU A 12 0.02 11.19 14.95
N GLU A 13 0.00 9.94 15.41
CA GLU A 13 1.18 9.08 15.47
C GLU A 13 1.79 8.85 14.08
N GLN A 14 0.96 8.52 13.08
CA GLN A 14 1.43 8.37 11.70
C GLN A 14 2.04 9.67 11.18
N ARG A 15 1.42 10.82 11.46
CA ARG A 15 1.95 12.13 11.08
C ARG A 15 3.32 12.37 11.71
N ALA A 16 3.45 12.16 13.01
CA ALA A 16 4.69 12.41 13.75
C ALA A 16 5.85 11.56 13.19
N GLU A 17 5.58 10.29 12.90
CA GLU A 17 6.59 9.41 12.32
C GLU A 17 6.97 9.82 10.89
N MET A 18 6.00 10.17 10.06
CA MET A 18 6.26 10.69 8.71
C MET A 18 7.09 11.97 8.76
N GLU A 19 6.79 12.92 9.65
CA GLU A 19 7.54 14.17 9.81
C GLU A 19 8.97 13.92 10.29
N ARG A 20 9.17 12.94 11.19
CA ARG A 20 10.48 12.52 11.66
C ARG A 20 11.33 11.94 10.51
N LEU A 21 10.76 11.02 9.73
CA LEU A 21 11.43 10.37 8.60
C LEU A 21 11.72 11.36 7.45
N ASP A 22 10.77 12.24 7.12
CA ASP A 22 10.96 13.25 6.08
C ASP A 22 12.09 14.22 6.44
N ARG A 23 12.16 14.65 7.71
CA ARG A 23 13.25 15.52 8.20
C ARG A 23 14.61 14.83 8.13
N ALA A 24 14.64 13.51 8.30
CA ALA A 24 15.85 12.71 8.14
C ALA A 24 16.18 12.40 6.67
N GLY A 25 15.30 12.73 5.72
CA GLY A 25 15.47 12.37 4.31
C GLY A 25 15.35 10.87 4.05
N VAL A 26 14.65 10.14 4.92
CA VAL A 26 14.54 8.68 4.92
C VAL A 26 13.17 8.26 4.40
N CYS A 27 13.13 7.29 3.48
CA CYS A 27 11.88 6.70 3.03
C CYS A 27 11.59 5.41 3.79
N LEU A 28 10.44 5.34 4.47
CA LEU A 28 9.99 4.16 5.23
C LEU A 28 9.99 2.87 4.39
N PHE A 29 9.66 2.98 3.11
CA PHE A 29 9.46 1.84 2.20
C PHE A 29 10.73 1.42 1.45
N CYS A 30 11.84 2.14 1.62
CA CYS A 30 13.12 1.65 1.12
C CYS A 30 13.56 0.39 1.89
N PRO A 31 14.19 -0.59 1.23
CA PRO A 31 14.42 -1.92 1.80
C PRO A 31 15.11 -1.94 3.17
N ASP A 32 16.18 -1.17 3.34
CA ASP A 32 16.93 -1.17 4.60
C ASP A 32 16.13 -0.54 5.75
N VAL A 33 15.31 0.47 5.42
CA VAL A 33 14.49 1.18 6.39
C VAL A 33 13.32 0.30 6.84
N ILE A 34 12.55 -0.25 5.90
CA ILE A 34 11.38 -1.08 6.23
C ILE A 34 11.78 -2.33 7.01
N ARG A 35 12.94 -2.94 6.71
CA ARG A 35 13.47 -4.10 7.43
C ARG A 35 13.89 -3.78 8.87
N SER A 36 14.35 -2.55 9.11
CA SER A 36 14.78 -2.10 10.43
C SER A 36 13.64 -1.50 11.27
N HIS A 37 12.46 -1.31 10.67
CA HIS A 37 11.36 -0.61 11.33
C HIS A 37 10.59 -1.55 12.26
N GLU A 38 10.52 -1.20 13.55
CA GLU A 38 10.00 -2.07 14.62
C GLU A 38 8.56 -2.57 14.39
N LYS A 39 7.72 -1.77 13.73
CA LYS A 39 6.31 -2.09 13.49
C LYS A 39 6.06 -2.86 12.19
N GLN A 40 7.02 -2.88 11.27
CA GLN A 40 6.82 -3.47 9.96
C GLN A 40 7.05 -4.98 10.03
N GLN A 41 6.08 -5.74 9.53
CA GLN A 41 6.11 -7.21 9.55
C GLN A 41 6.26 -7.72 8.13
N ILE A 42 7.49 -7.90 7.66
CA ILE A 42 7.74 -8.44 6.32
C ILE A 42 7.36 -9.91 6.32
N VAL A 43 6.30 -10.27 5.59
CA VAL A 43 5.79 -11.65 5.49
C VAL A 43 6.37 -12.40 4.29
N ARG A 44 6.85 -11.67 3.28
CA ARG A 44 7.54 -12.23 2.11
C ARG A 44 8.44 -11.20 1.46
N GLU A 45 9.55 -11.66 0.91
CA GLU A 45 10.27 -10.95 -0.14
C GLU A 45 10.39 -11.84 -1.39
N THR A 46 10.27 -11.23 -2.56
CA THR A 46 10.69 -11.82 -3.85
C THR A 46 12.00 -11.16 -4.27
N ALA A 47 12.44 -11.30 -5.52
CA ALA A 47 13.66 -10.64 -5.98
C ALA A 47 13.54 -9.11 -5.88
N HIS A 48 12.39 -8.56 -6.27
CA HIS A 48 12.13 -7.13 -6.45
C HIS A 48 11.01 -6.57 -5.56
N TRP A 49 10.25 -7.39 -4.83
CA TRP A 49 9.15 -6.92 -3.98
C TRP A 49 9.27 -7.36 -2.52
N ILE A 50 8.69 -6.54 -1.65
CA ILE A 50 8.49 -6.79 -0.22
C ILE A 50 6.98 -6.84 0.00
N VAL A 51 6.50 -7.83 0.75
CA VAL A 51 5.09 -7.97 1.14
C VAL A 51 4.99 -7.79 2.65
N THR A 52 4.12 -6.89 3.10
CA THR A 52 3.89 -6.62 4.51
C THR A 52 2.43 -6.25 4.78
N PRO A 53 1.84 -6.58 5.95
CA PRO A 53 0.54 -6.05 6.35
C PRO A 53 0.57 -4.52 6.41
N ASN A 54 -0.55 -3.89 6.06
CA ASN A 54 -0.69 -2.46 6.28
C ASN A 54 -0.86 -2.19 7.79
N GLU A 55 0.04 -1.42 8.38
CA GLU A 55 -0.05 -0.97 9.79
C GLU A 55 -1.37 -0.24 10.08
N PHE A 56 -1.95 0.41 9.06
CA PHE A 56 -3.24 1.07 9.13
C PHE A 56 -4.20 0.41 8.11
N PRO A 57 -4.82 -0.74 8.44
CA PRO A 57 -5.76 -1.39 7.54
C PRO A 57 -6.97 -0.49 7.25
N TYR A 58 -7.71 -0.79 6.17
CA TYR A 58 -8.91 -0.02 5.83
C TYR A 58 -10.08 -0.59 6.63
N ALA A 59 -11.03 0.27 7.00
CA ALA A 59 -12.29 -0.19 7.59
C ALA A 59 -12.96 -1.21 6.65
N GLY A 60 -13.44 -2.31 7.23
CA GLY A 60 -14.07 -3.42 6.51
C GLY A 60 -13.12 -4.36 5.77
N ALA A 61 -11.79 -4.18 5.87
CA ALA A 61 -10.82 -5.07 5.25
C ALA A 61 -10.41 -6.21 6.18
N ARG A 62 -10.69 -7.45 5.77
CA ARG A 62 -10.22 -8.69 6.40
C ARG A 62 -8.74 -8.95 6.14
N LEU A 63 -8.31 -8.63 4.92
CA LEU A 63 -6.90 -8.69 4.52
C LEU A 63 -6.52 -7.37 3.87
N HIS A 64 -5.42 -6.79 4.34
CA HIS A 64 -4.84 -5.59 3.75
C HIS A 64 -3.31 -5.70 3.75
N LEU A 65 -2.77 -6.15 2.62
CA LEU A 65 -1.33 -6.22 2.41
C LEU A 65 -0.86 -5.06 1.53
N LEU A 66 0.40 -4.70 1.72
CA LEU A 66 1.17 -3.82 0.86
C LEU A 66 2.22 -4.65 0.12
N LEU A 67 2.26 -4.51 -1.20
CA LEU A 67 3.36 -4.96 -2.05
C LEU A 67 4.17 -3.73 -2.40
N ILE A 68 5.43 -3.70 -1.98
CA ILE A 68 6.33 -2.56 -2.07
C ILE A 68 7.52 -2.98 -2.94
N PRO A 69 7.80 -2.32 -4.07
CA PRO A 69 8.98 -2.63 -4.86
C PRO A 69 10.23 -2.18 -4.10
N LYS A 70 11.32 -2.94 -4.21
CA LYS A 70 12.60 -2.61 -3.58
C LYS A 70 13.25 -1.36 -4.20
N GLU A 71 12.92 -1.07 -5.46
CA GLU A 71 13.31 0.18 -6.12
C GLU A 71 12.40 1.34 -5.68
N HIS A 72 13.01 2.49 -5.44
CA HIS A 72 12.29 3.70 -5.06
C HIS A 72 11.75 4.40 -6.30
N VAL A 73 10.52 4.05 -6.68
CA VAL A 73 9.76 4.70 -7.77
C VAL A 73 8.42 5.19 -7.24
N THR A 74 7.73 6.08 -7.94
CA THR A 74 6.42 6.62 -7.53
C THR A 74 5.28 6.20 -8.44
N ASP A 75 5.59 5.60 -9.59
CA ASP A 75 4.63 5.14 -10.58
C ASP A 75 4.96 3.71 -11.03
N LEU A 76 3.93 2.88 -11.20
CA LEU A 76 4.03 1.53 -11.76
C LEU A 76 4.75 1.51 -13.12
N VAL A 77 4.60 2.55 -13.94
CA VAL A 77 5.26 2.58 -15.27
C VAL A 77 6.76 2.90 -15.20
N GLU A 78 7.23 3.43 -14.07
CA GLU A 78 8.65 3.69 -13.81
C GLU A 78 9.40 2.41 -13.42
N LEU A 79 8.67 1.33 -13.08
CA LEU A 79 9.28 0.09 -12.64
C LEU A 79 10.22 -0.49 -13.71
N THR A 80 11.31 -1.11 -13.30
CA THR A 80 12.17 -1.87 -14.22
C THR A 80 11.46 -3.11 -14.77
N ALA A 81 11.85 -3.61 -15.95
CA ALA A 81 11.23 -4.80 -16.54
C ALA A 81 11.29 -6.04 -15.61
N PRO A 82 12.41 -6.32 -14.92
CA PRO A 82 12.46 -7.40 -13.93
C PRO A 82 11.51 -7.18 -12.76
N ALA A 83 11.42 -5.95 -12.22
CA ALA A 83 10.49 -5.66 -11.13
C ALA A 83 9.03 -5.85 -11.54
N ARG A 84 8.66 -5.45 -12.77
CA ARG A 84 7.31 -5.70 -13.30
C ARG A 84 6.99 -7.19 -13.46
N ALA A 85 7.95 -7.99 -13.91
CA ALA A 85 7.75 -9.44 -14.05
C ALA A 85 7.58 -10.10 -12.67
N ASP A 86 8.44 -9.75 -11.72
CA ASP A 86 8.46 -10.30 -10.36
C ASP A 86 7.25 -9.89 -9.51
N LEU A 87 6.47 -8.86 -9.93
CA LEU A 87 5.20 -8.51 -9.29
C LEU A 87 4.22 -9.69 -9.34
N PHE A 88 4.18 -10.44 -10.44
CA PHE A 88 3.27 -11.58 -10.58
C PHE A 88 3.65 -12.73 -9.64
N GLU A 89 4.95 -12.91 -9.35
CA GLU A 89 5.42 -13.88 -8.35
C GLU A 89 4.96 -13.49 -6.94
N ALA A 90 5.06 -12.20 -6.58
CA ALA A 90 4.57 -11.71 -5.30
C ALA A 90 3.05 -11.89 -5.17
N LEU A 91 2.29 -11.60 -6.23
CA LEU A 91 0.83 -11.77 -6.25
C LEU A 91 0.41 -13.25 -6.20
N SER A 92 1.12 -14.14 -6.91
CA SER A 92 0.86 -15.59 -6.83
C SER A 92 1.09 -16.09 -5.42
N TRP A 93 2.20 -15.69 -4.78
CA TRP A 93 2.48 -16.06 -3.40
C TRP A 93 1.38 -15.57 -2.45
N VAL A 94 0.90 -14.33 -2.59
CA VAL A 94 -0.20 -13.80 -1.76
C VAL A 94 -1.47 -14.62 -1.96
N LYS A 95 -1.82 -14.91 -3.22
CA LYS A 95 -3.01 -15.70 -3.55
C LYS A 95 -2.96 -17.07 -2.88
N ASP A 96 -1.86 -17.79 -3.06
CA ASP A 96 -1.71 -19.17 -2.59
C ASP A 96 -1.62 -19.24 -1.06
N THR A 97 -0.85 -18.34 -0.45
CA THR A 97 -0.62 -18.31 1.00
C THR A 97 -1.90 -17.99 1.79
N HIS A 98 -2.77 -17.14 1.23
CA HIS A 98 -4.01 -16.75 1.88
C HIS A 98 -5.24 -17.48 1.33
N GLY A 99 -5.07 -18.47 0.44
CA GLY A 99 -6.16 -19.26 -0.15
C GLY A 99 -7.20 -18.39 -0.87
N LEU A 100 -6.74 -17.39 -1.62
CA LEU A 100 -7.62 -16.38 -2.22
C LEU A 100 -8.12 -16.81 -3.60
N ASP A 101 -9.44 -16.94 -3.74
CA ASP A 101 -10.09 -17.02 -5.06
C ASP A 101 -10.43 -15.64 -5.63
N HIS A 102 -10.48 -14.62 -4.77
CA HIS A 102 -10.81 -13.24 -5.13
C HIS A 102 -10.08 -12.25 -4.21
N TYR A 103 -9.67 -11.12 -4.77
CA TYR A 103 -9.08 -10.00 -4.05
C TYR A 103 -9.12 -8.74 -4.93
N GLY A 104 -9.10 -7.56 -4.29
CA GLY A 104 -8.96 -6.28 -4.95
C GLY A 104 -7.50 -5.84 -4.99
N LEU A 105 -7.10 -5.22 -6.11
CA LEU A 105 -5.82 -4.53 -6.24
C LEU A 105 -6.05 -3.02 -6.37
N GLY A 106 -5.22 -2.24 -5.70
CA GLY A 106 -5.25 -0.78 -5.82
C GLY A 106 -3.87 -0.18 -5.70
N ALA A 107 -3.54 0.79 -6.55
CA ALA A 107 -2.30 1.54 -6.48
C ALA A 107 -2.58 3.03 -6.66
N ARG A 108 -1.70 3.86 -6.12
CA ARG A 108 -1.70 5.29 -6.31
C ARG A 108 -0.38 5.68 -6.95
N ASN A 109 -0.45 6.22 -8.17
CA ASN A 109 0.69 6.52 -9.01
C ASN A 109 0.97 8.02 -9.05
N GLY A 110 2.23 8.40 -8.89
CA GLY A 110 2.67 9.79 -8.94
C GLY A 110 2.41 10.57 -7.65
N ASP A 111 2.02 11.83 -7.77
CA ASP A 111 2.05 12.77 -6.65
C ASP A 111 0.94 12.53 -5.61
N SER A 112 1.36 12.15 -4.40
CA SER A 112 0.51 11.91 -3.22
C SER A 112 -0.48 13.03 -2.86
N ARG A 113 -0.23 14.28 -3.29
CA ARG A 113 -1.18 15.39 -3.13
C ARG A 113 -2.52 15.13 -3.83
N PHE A 114 -2.49 14.42 -4.97
CA PHE A 114 -3.66 14.22 -5.83
C PHE A 114 -4.27 12.82 -5.71
N THR A 115 -3.50 11.85 -5.23
CA THR A 115 -3.89 10.44 -5.31
C THR A 115 -4.50 9.90 -4.01
N GLY A 116 -4.40 10.62 -2.89
CA GLY A 116 -4.77 10.09 -1.57
C GLY A 116 -3.64 9.33 -0.86
N GLY A 117 -2.44 9.29 -1.45
CA GLY A 117 -1.25 8.66 -0.87
C GLY A 117 -0.59 9.50 0.23
N THR A 118 0.20 8.84 1.08
CA THR A 118 0.99 9.47 2.15
C THR A 118 2.48 9.37 1.93
N ILE A 119 2.97 8.27 1.33
CA ILE A 119 4.39 8.00 1.08
C ILE A 119 4.64 8.06 -0.42
N ARG A 120 5.71 8.76 -0.85
CA ARG A 120 6.16 8.83 -2.24
C ARG A 120 7.11 7.68 -2.57
N HIS A 121 6.61 6.48 -2.38
CA HIS A 121 7.21 5.23 -2.83
C HIS A 121 6.03 4.36 -3.22
N LEU A 122 6.04 3.85 -4.45
CA LEU A 122 5.01 2.99 -5.00
C LEU A 122 4.68 1.85 -4.03
N HIS A 123 3.40 1.58 -3.85
CA HIS A 123 2.95 0.41 -3.12
C HIS A 123 1.58 0.00 -3.65
N LEU A 124 1.41 -1.29 -3.88
CA LEU A 124 0.15 -1.89 -4.28
C LEU A 124 -0.55 -2.41 -3.04
N HIS A 125 -1.84 -2.19 -2.98
CA HIS A 125 -2.72 -2.73 -1.95
C HIS A 125 -3.34 -4.02 -2.46
N VAL A 126 -3.24 -5.10 -1.68
CA VAL A 126 -4.09 -6.29 -1.83
C VAL A 126 -5.15 -6.24 -0.74
N LEU A 127 -6.41 -6.25 -1.14
CA LEU A 127 -7.55 -6.02 -0.26
C LEU A 127 -8.56 -7.15 -0.37
N VAL A 128 -9.03 -7.65 0.77
CA VAL A 128 -10.17 -8.56 0.88
C VAL A 128 -11.11 -8.00 1.95
N GLY A 129 -12.41 -7.92 1.65
CA GLY A 129 -13.42 -7.44 2.60
C GLY A 129 -13.80 -8.50 3.64
N GLU A 130 -14.38 -8.05 4.75
CA GLU A 130 -14.98 -8.92 5.79
C GLU A 130 -16.38 -9.44 5.41
N GLY A 131 -17.09 -8.74 4.51
CA GLY A 131 -18.49 -9.03 4.23
C GLY A 131 -18.72 -10.28 3.39
N ASP A 132 -19.67 -11.11 3.81
CA ASP A 132 -20.27 -12.12 2.95
C ASP A 132 -21.10 -11.45 1.85
N ALA A 133 -21.03 -11.98 0.64
CA ALA A 133 -21.85 -11.56 -0.49
C ALA A 133 -23.32 -12.00 -0.35
N ASP A 134 -23.83 -12.12 0.89
CA ASP A 134 -25.23 -12.41 1.14
C ASP A 134 -26.00 -11.07 1.15
N PRO A 135 -26.74 -10.75 0.08
CA PRO A 135 -27.55 -9.54 0.03
C PRO A 135 -28.69 -9.54 1.05
N ASP A 136 -28.99 -10.69 1.65
CA ASP A 136 -30.07 -10.89 2.63
C ASP A 136 -29.55 -11.01 4.07
N ALA A 137 -28.24 -10.87 4.32
CA ALA A 137 -27.69 -10.88 5.67
C ALA A 137 -28.00 -9.57 6.42
N ASP A 138 -28.65 -9.69 7.58
CA ASP A 138 -28.97 -8.58 8.51
C ASP A 138 -27.74 -7.92 9.16
N GLY A 139 -26.52 -8.28 8.74
CA GLY A 139 -25.26 -7.78 9.29
C GLY A 139 -24.87 -6.41 8.73
N GLU A 140 -24.19 -5.59 9.56
CA GLU A 140 -23.67 -4.29 9.13
C GLU A 140 -22.50 -4.47 8.13
N PHE A 141 -22.79 -4.41 6.83
CA PHE A 141 -21.78 -4.44 5.78
C PHE A 141 -20.94 -3.16 5.77
N THR A 142 -19.64 -3.28 6.03
CA THR A 142 -18.69 -2.17 5.93
C THR A 142 -17.86 -2.28 4.63
N PRO A 143 -18.07 -1.40 3.64
CA PRO A 143 -17.30 -1.45 2.40
C PRO A 143 -15.86 -0.96 2.56
N VAL A 144 -14.91 -1.66 1.93
CA VAL A 144 -13.52 -1.19 1.80
C VAL A 144 -13.46 -0.05 0.78
N ARG A 145 -13.02 1.14 1.21
CA ARG A 145 -12.94 2.34 0.36
C ARG A 145 -11.52 2.88 0.26
N MET A 146 -10.96 2.88 -0.95
CA MET A 146 -9.68 3.50 -1.26
C MET A 146 -9.89 4.96 -1.71
N LYS A 147 -9.26 5.91 -1.01
CA LYS A 147 -9.36 7.34 -1.30
C LYS A 147 -8.52 7.73 -2.53
N PHE A 148 -9.14 8.46 -3.46
CA PHE A 148 -8.50 9.20 -4.55
C PHE A 148 -8.91 10.67 -4.43
N SER A 149 -7.96 11.57 -4.17
CA SER A 149 -8.25 12.86 -3.52
C SER A 149 -8.42 14.05 -4.45
N SER A 150 -8.18 13.94 -5.75
CA SER A 150 -8.22 15.11 -6.64
C SER A 150 -8.69 14.81 -8.05
N ARG A 151 -9.30 15.83 -8.67
CA ARG A 151 -9.61 15.83 -10.10
C ARG A 151 -8.33 16.15 -10.88
N PRO A 152 -8.09 15.53 -12.04
CA PRO A 152 -7.01 15.94 -12.93
C PRO A 152 -7.17 17.42 -13.33
N PRO A 153 -6.08 18.14 -13.62
CA PRO A 153 -6.17 19.45 -14.26
C PRO A 153 -7.00 19.33 -15.54
N THR A 154 -7.93 20.24 -15.75
CA THR A 154 -8.62 20.35 -17.05
C THR A 154 -7.57 20.71 -18.10
N ARG A 155 -7.50 19.91 -19.17
CA ARG A 155 -6.67 20.24 -20.33
C ARG A 155 -7.28 21.39 -21.12
#